data_AF-A0AAF0T7Z4-F1
#
_entry.id   AF-A0AAF0T7Z4-F1
#
_cell.length_a   1.000
_cell.length_b   1.000
_cell.length_c   1.000
_cell.angle_alpha   90.00
_cell.angle_beta   90.00
_cell.angle_gamma   90.00
#
_symmetry.space_group_name_H-M   'P 1'
#
loop_
_entity.id
_entity.type
_entity.pdbx_description
1 polymer ?
#
loop_
_entity_poly.entity_id
_entity_poly.type
_entity_poly.pdbx_seq_one_letter_code
_entity_poly.pdbx_strand_id
1 'polypeptide(L)'
;MQYVVFHGNVDAEGPVAQQEYCIRHIDGSPVKSDAERQRVIQCLEAAIERRVSEGLKLELCTTDRVGLLSDVTRIFRENSLTVTRAEVTTRAGKAVNIFYVRDSSGYPVDAKIIESVRQTIGQTILSVKGNIAKLNPVPQESPTRFLFGGLFKSRSFCNFGLVRSYS
;
A
#
# COMPACT_ATOMS: atom_id res chain seq x y z
N MET A 1 -8.33 10.30 20.33
CA MET A 1 -9.08 11.13 19.37
C MET A 1 -10.55 11.04 19.70
N GLN A 2 -11.23 12.18 19.89
CA GLN A 2 -12.66 12.22 20.25
C GLN A 2 -13.49 12.79 19.09
N TYR A 3 -13.44 12.10 17.96
CA TYR A 3 -14.19 12.46 16.75
C TYR A 3 -15.05 11.28 16.30
N VAL A 4 -16.12 11.59 15.57
CA VAL A 4 -17.00 10.62 14.94
C VAL A 4 -17.25 11.03 13.50
N VAL A 5 -17.24 10.04 12.60
CA VAL A 5 -17.81 10.18 11.26
C VAL A 5 -19.32 10.04 11.41
N PHE A 6 -20.08 11.10 11.14
CA PHE A 6 -21.53 11.11 11.34
C PHE A 6 -22.31 11.09 10.01
N HIS A 7 -21.62 11.29 8.90
CA HIS A 7 -22.15 11.11 7.55
C HIS A 7 -21.02 10.63 6.64
N GLY A 8 -21.37 9.79 5.67
CA GLY A 8 -20.44 9.32 4.65
C GLY A 8 -21.17 9.12 3.33
N ASN A 9 -20.56 9.56 2.23
CA ASN A 9 -21.03 9.32 0.89
C ASN A 9 -19.95 8.64 0.05
N VAL A 10 -20.35 7.75 -0.86
CA VAL A 10 -19.44 7.08 -1.78
C VAL A 10 -20.03 7.17 -3.17
N ASP A 11 -19.31 7.84 -4.05
CA ASP A 11 -19.64 7.97 -5.46
C ASP A 11 -18.57 7.25 -6.28
N ALA A 12 -18.99 6.46 -7.27
CA ALA A 12 -18.06 5.79 -8.18
C ALA A 12 -18.34 6.22 -9.61
N GLU A 13 -17.33 6.78 -10.27
CA GLU A 13 -17.39 7.21 -11.66
C GLU A 13 -16.22 6.59 -12.44
N GLY A 14 -16.55 5.64 -13.32
CA GLY A 14 -15.55 4.91 -14.11
C GLY A 14 -14.58 4.13 -13.21
N PRO A 15 -13.25 4.27 -13.40
CA PRO A 15 -12.25 3.57 -12.59
C PRO A 15 -11.97 4.25 -11.23
N VAL A 16 -12.65 5.36 -10.92
CA VAL A 16 -12.42 6.15 -9.72
C VAL A 16 -13.62 6.03 -8.79
N ALA A 17 -13.35 5.94 -7.49
CA ALA A 17 -14.35 6.10 -6.45
C ALA A 17 -13.93 7.26 -5.54
N GLN A 18 -14.86 8.18 -5.29
CA GLN A 18 -14.74 9.27 -4.35
C GLN A 18 -15.50 8.92 -3.08
N GLN A 19 -14.84 9.11 -1.93
CA GLN A 19 -15.45 8.91 -0.62
C GLN A 19 -15.38 10.22 0.16
N GLU A 20 -16.53 10.65 0.67
CA GLU A 20 -16.65 11.85 1.48
C GLU A 20 -17.12 11.48 2.88
N TYR A 21 -16.46 12.03 3.90
CA TYR A 21 -16.78 11.75 5.30
C TYR A 21 -16.94 13.07 6.07
N CYS A 22 -18.12 13.29 6.66
CA CYS A 22 -18.35 14.41 7.55
C CYS A 22 -17.96 14.01 8.98
N ILE A 23 -17.07 14.80 9.58
CA ILE A 23 -16.49 14.52 10.89
C ILE A 23 -16.85 15.64 11.87
N ARG A 24 -17.22 15.26 13.09
CA ARG A 24 -17.47 16.17 14.20
C ARG A 24 -16.93 15.59 15.49
N HIS A 25 -16.93 16.37 16.57
CA HIS A 25 -16.63 15.86 17.90
C HIS A 25 -17.71 14.87 18.36
N ILE A 26 -17.31 13.92 19.20
CA ILE A 26 -18.24 12.95 19.80
C ILE A 26 -19.38 13.68 20.55
N ASP A 27 -19.11 14.85 21.12
CA ASP A 27 -20.08 15.69 21.86
C ASP A 27 -21.14 16.40 20.99
N GLY A 28 -21.08 16.31 19.66
CA GLY A 28 -21.99 17.05 18.78
C GLY A 28 -21.36 18.24 18.08
N SER A 29 -20.34 18.85 18.68
CA SER A 29 -19.82 20.12 18.20
C SER A 29 -18.98 19.97 16.91
N PRO A 30 -19.03 20.95 16.00
CA PRO A 30 -18.19 20.95 14.80
C PRO A 30 -16.73 21.21 15.17
N VAL A 31 -15.81 20.90 14.25
CA VAL A 31 -14.40 21.31 14.35
C VAL A 31 -14.33 22.84 14.43
N LYS A 32 -13.63 23.39 15.43
CA LYS A 32 -13.78 24.79 15.87
C LYS A 32 -12.73 25.74 15.33
N SER A 33 -11.62 25.22 14.79
CA SER A 33 -10.50 26.04 14.30
C SER A 33 -9.77 25.39 13.13
N ASP A 34 -9.12 26.22 12.30
CA ASP A 34 -8.28 25.73 11.20
C ASP A 34 -7.12 24.87 11.68
N ALA A 35 -6.52 25.22 12.82
CA ALA A 35 -5.44 24.44 13.41
C ALA A 35 -5.92 23.04 13.82
N GLU A 36 -7.13 22.93 14.37
CA GLU A 36 -7.75 21.64 14.68
C GLU A 36 -8.09 20.85 13.42
N ARG A 37 -8.72 21.50 12.44
CA ARG A 37 -9.01 20.90 11.13
C ARG A 37 -7.76 20.31 10.49
N GLN A 38 -6.65 21.05 10.50
CA GLN A 38 -5.39 20.59 9.92
C GLN A 38 -4.83 19.37 10.65
N ARG A 39 -4.89 19.33 11.99
CA ARG A 39 -4.46 18.15 12.76
C ARG A 39 -5.32 16.92 12.44
N VAL A 40 -6.64 17.10 12.32
CA VAL A 40 -7.55 16.00 11.95
C VAL A 40 -7.21 15.46 10.56
N ILE A 41 -7.02 16.35 9.57
CA ILE A 41 -6.63 15.96 8.20
C ILE A 41 -5.34 15.16 8.20
N GLN A 42 -4.27 15.69 8.81
CA GLN A 42 -2.97 15.00 8.86
C GLN A 42 -3.05 13.62 9.51
N CYS A 43 -3.87 13.49 10.55
CA CYS A 43 -4.06 12.22 11.21
C CYS A 43 -4.85 11.22 10.37
N LEU A 44 -5.83 11.68 9.60
CA LEU A 44 -6.58 10.85 8.65
C LEU A 44 -5.70 10.42 7.48
N GLU A 45 -4.95 11.34 6.88
CA GLU A 45 -3.97 11.04 5.82
C GLU A 45 -3.00 9.97 6.29
N ALA A 46 -2.37 10.19 7.44
CA ALA A 46 -1.43 9.22 7.99
C ALA A 46 -2.11 7.90 8.39
N ALA A 47 -3.39 7.91 8.79
CA ALA A 47 -4.14 6.70 9.10
C ALA A 47 -4.50 5.89 7.84
N ILE A 48 -4.79 6.57 6.74
CA ILE A 48 -5.03 5.98 5.42
C ILE A 48 -3.72 5.41 4.90
N GLU A 49 -2.64 6.19 4.84
CA GLU A 49 -1.33 5.73 4.37
C GLU A 49 -0.83 4.49 5.11
N ARG A 50 -1.03 4.41 6.43
CA ARG A 50 -0.70 3.21 7.22
C ARG A 50 -1.53 1.97 6.86
N ARG A 51 -2.70 2.15 6.26
CA ARG A 51 -3.66 1.09 5.90
C ARG A 51 -3.75 0.82 4.41
N VAL A 52 -3.21 1.68 3.56
CA VAL A 52 -3.12 1.46 2.12
C VAL A 52 -2.01 0.43 1.88
N SER A 53 -2.38 -0.70 1.31
CA SER A 53 -1.44 -1.76 0.99
C SER A 53 -0.90 -1.56 -0.43
N GLU A 54 0.29 -0.98 -0.55
CA GLU A 54 1.00 -0.88 -1.83
C GLU A 54 1.99 -2.04 -2.02
N GLY A 55 2.04 -2.56 -3.25
CA GLY A 55 3.00 -3.61 -3.64
C GLY A 55 2.33 -4.92 -4.06
N LEU A 56 3.17 -5.89 -4.43
CA LEU A 56 2.73 -7.23 -4.77
C LEU A 56 2.30 -7.99 -3.50
N LYS A 57 1.13 -8.61 -3.54
CA LYS A 57 0.61 -9.41 -2.41
C LYS A 57 1.11 -10.85 -2.52
N LEU A 58 1.81 -11.31 -1.49
CA LEU A 58 2.26 -12.68 -1.32
C LEU A 58 1.54 -13.31 -0.12
N GLU A 59 0.95 -14.49 -0.31
CA GLU A 59 0.29 -15.24 0.76
C GLU A 59 1.10 -16.49 1.08
N LEU A 60 1.54 -16.60 2.33
CA LEU A 60 2.27 -17.72 2.89
C LEU A 60 1.31 -18.57 3.73
N CYS A 61 1.20 -19.86 3.41
CA CYS A 61 0.44 -20.82 4.20
C CYS A 61 1.30 -22.06 4.49
N THR A 62 1.67 -22.28 5.75
CA THR A 62 2.49 -23.45 6.13
C THR A 62 2.34 -23.78 7.61
N THR A 63 2.92 -24.89 8.07
CA THR A 63 3.02 -25.20 9.50
C THR A 63 3.86 -24.12 10.19
N ASP A 64 3.31 -23.55 11.26
CA ASP A 64 4.01 -22.54 12.02
C ASP A 64 5.13 -23.20 12.83
N ARG A 65 6.27 -22.51 12.89
CA ARG A 65 7.45 -22.96 13.63
C ARG A 65 8.27 -21.77 14.08
N VAL A 66 9.01 -21.96 15.16
CA VAL A 66 10.00 -20.99 15.60
C VAL A 66 10.97 -20.67 14.45
N GLY A 67 11.19 -19.38 14.22
CA GLY A 67 12.07 -18.88 13.16
C GLY A 67 11.41 -18.71 11.78
N LEU A 68 10.19 -19.20 11.54
CA LEU A 68 9.55 -19.14 10.21
C LEU A 68 9.52 -17.71 9.62
N LEU A 69 9.05 -16.74 10.39
CA LEU A 69 9.01 -15.34 9.95
C LEU A 69 10.39 -14.77 9.71
N SER A 70 11.38 -15.15 10.51
CA SER A 70 12.77 -14.72 10.34
C SER A 70 13.34 -15.25 9.04
N ASP A 71 13.14 -16.53 8.75
CA ASP A 71 13.60 -17.15 7.50
C ASP A 71 12.94 -16.50 6.28
N VAL A 72 11.61 -16.34 6.31
CA VAL A 72 10.86 -15.75 5.19
C VAL A 72 11.26 -14.30 4.93
N THR A 73 11.34 -13.47 5.98
CA THR A 73 11.75 -12.06 5.83
C THR A 73 13.22 -11.92 5.44
N ARG A 74 14.09 -12.84 5.89
CA ARG A 74 15.48 -12.94 5.43
C ARG A 74 15.55 -13.21 3.93
N ILE A 75 14.77 -14.18 3.43
CA ILE A 75 14.73 -14.51 2.00
C ILE A 75 14.26 -13.30 1.18
N PHE A 76 13.23 -12.58 1.65
CA PHE A 76 12.79 -11.34 1.00
C PHE A 76 13.92 -10.30 0.93
N ARG A 77 14.58 -10.03 2.06
CA ARG A 77 15.69 -9.07 2.12
C ARG A 77 16.85 -9.46 1.19
N GLU A 78 17.19 -10.74 1.11
CA GLU A 78 18.28 -11.26 0.26
C GLU A 78 17.94 -11.23 -1.23
N ASN A 79 16.65 -11.13 -1.58
CA ASN A 79 16.17 -10.93 -2.93
C ASN A 79 15.81 -9.45 -3.22
N SER A 80 16.35 -8.51 -2.44
CA SER A 80 16.10 -7.07 -2.58
C SER A 80 14.63 -6.66 -2.48
N LEU A 81 13.82 -7.43 -1.76
CA LEU A 81 12.42 -7.10 -1.50
C LEU A 81 12.27 -6.36 -0.18
N THR A 82 11.47 -5.30 -0.21
CA THR A 82 11.05 -4.56 0.99
C THR A 82 9.61 -4.89 1.31
N VAL A 83 9.35 -5.31 2.56
CA VAL A 83 7.99 -5.55 3.07
C VAL A 83 7.39 -4.20 3.48
N THR A 84 6.35 -3.76 2.79
CA THR A 84 5.63 -2.51 3.09
C THR A 84 4.56 -2.70 4.14
N ARG A 85 3.94 -3.89 4.17
CA ARG A 85 2.96 -4.31 5.16
C ARG A 85 3.00 -5.82 5.31
N ALA A 86 2.78 -6.29 6.53
CA ALA A 86 2.56 -7.69 6.82
C ALA A 86 1.33 -7.87 7.70
N GLU A 87 0.53 -8.87 7.39
CA GLU A 87 -0.51 -9.39 8.27
C GLU A 87 -0.07 -10.80 8.65
N VAL A 88 0.16 -11.02 9.94
CA VAL A 88 0.72 -12.27 10.45
C VAL A 88 -0.31 -12.89 11.38
N THR A 89 -0.70 -14.13 11.10
CA THR A 89 -1.66 -14.85 11.93
C THR A 89 -1.30 -16.32 12.01
N THR A 90 -1.40 -16.89 13.21
CA THR A 90 -1.29 -18.33 13.44
C THR A 90 -2.66 -18.88 13.83
N ARG A 91 -3.14 -19.92 13.14
CA ARG A 91 -4.40 -20.61 13.44
C ARG A 91 -4.19 -22.11 13.39
N ALA A 92 -4.57 -22.82 14.46
CA ALA A 92 -4.46 -24.28 14.55
C ALA A 92 -3.07 -24.83 14.12
N GLY A 93 -1.99 -24.17 14.54
CA GLY A 93 -0.61 -24.55 14.19
C GLY A 93 -0.19 -24.25 12.75
N LYS A 94 -1.00 -23.53 11.98
CA LYS A 94 -0.66 -23.03 10.64
C LYS A 94 -0.41 -21.52 10.68
N ALA A 95 0.69 -21.10 10.10
CA ALA A 95 0.96 -19.70 9.79
C ALA A 95 0.24 -19.35 8.48
N VAL A 96 -0.58 -18.30 8.53
CA VAL A 96 -1.31 -17.73 7.39
C VAL A 96 -0.95 -16.25 7.34
N ASN A 97 0.09 -15.94 6.56
CA ASN A 97 0.66 -14.60 6.52
C ASN A 97 0.47 -13.97 5.15
N ILE A 98 0.17 -12.67 5.15
CA ILE A 98 0.08 -11.86 3.94
C ILE A 98 1.21 -10.84 4.00
N PHE A 99 2.00 -10.78 2.95
CA PHE A 99 3.06 -9.78 2.78
C PHE A 99 2.75 -8.93 1.56
N TYR A 100 2.86 -7.62 1.72
CA TYR A 100 2.91 -6.67 0.62
C TYR A 100 4.36 -6.28 0.41
N VAL A 101 4.87 -6.53 -0.80
CA VAL A 101 6.28 -6.34 -1.12
C VAL A 101 6.48 -5.43 -2.32
N ARG A 102 7.57 -4.66 -2.28
CA ARG A 102 8.11 -3.89 -3.41
C ARG A 102 9.56 -4.25 -3.63
N ASP A 103 10.10 -3.92 -4.80
CA ASP A 103 11.55 -3.87 -4.95
C ASP A 103 12.12 -2.81 -3.99
N SER A 104 13.36 -2.99 -3.56
CA SER A 104 14.18 -2.04 -2.81
C SER A 104 14.18 -0.62 -3.36
N SER A 105 14.02 -0.45 -4.68
CA SER A 105 13.93 0.86 -5.34
C SER A 105 12.52 1.49 -5.29
N GLY A 106 11.54 0.78 -4.74
CA GLY A 106 10.12 1.19 -4.69
C GLY A 106 9.31 0.85 -5.94
N TYR A 107 9.91 0.21 -6.95
CA TYR A 107 9.24 -0.22 -8.18
C TYR A 107 8.48 -1.56 -8.00
N PRO A 108 7.59 -1.90 -8.96
CA PRO A 108 7.00 -3.24 -9.03
C PRO A 108 8.09 -4.33 -9.08
N VAL A 109 7.81 -5.48 -8.44
CA VAL A 109 8.78 -6.58 -8.35
C VAL A 109 8.86 -7.35 -9.67
N ASP A 110 10.06 -7.69 -10.14
CA ASP A 110 10.27 -8.54 -11.30
C ASP A 110 9.77 -9.97 -11.06
N ALA A 111 9.06 -10.54 -12.04
CA ALA A 111 8.59 -11.92 -12.04
C ALA A 111 9.70 -12.95 -11.74
N LYS A 112 10.93 -12.72 -12.23
CA LYS A 112 12.07 -13.61 -11.98
C LYS A 112 12.45 -13.66 -10.50
N ILE A 113 12.40 -12.52 -9.82
CA ILE A 113 12.67 -12.44 -8.37
C ILE A 113 11.59 -13.19 -7.61
N ILE A 114 10.33 -13.01 -8.00
CA ILE A 114 9.21 -13.74 -7.38
C ILE A 114 9.37 -15.25 -7.55
N GLU A 115 9.77 -15.72 -8.72
CA GLU A 115 9.98 -17.14 -8.93
C GLU A 115 11.16 -17.68 -8.12
N SER A 116 12.28 -16.94 -8.02
CA SER A 116 13.41 -17.27 -7.13
C SER A 116 12.98 -17.41 -5.66
N VAL A 117 12.21 -16.45 -5.16
CA VAL A 117 11.68 -16.46 -3.79
C VAL A 117 10.75 -17.65 -3.57
N ARG A 118 9.87 -17.95 -4.54
CA ARG A 118 8.96 -19.10 -4.47
C ARG A 118 9.68 -20.44 -4.57
N GLN A 119 10.76 -20.54 -5.33
CA GLN A 119 11.61 -21.74 -5.36
C GLN A 119 12.30 -21.96 -4.01
N THR A 120 12.75 -20.89 -3.36
CA THR A 120 13.44 -20.96 -2.07
C THR A 120 12.48 -21.30 -0.92
N ILE A 121 11.29 -20.68 -0.87
CA ILE A 121 10.30 -20.89 0.21
C ILE A 121 9.44 -22.14 -0.04
N GLY A 122 9.16 -22.45 -1.31
CA GLY A 122 8.25 -23.49 -1.75
C GLY A 122 7.05 -22.92 -2.51
N GLN A 123 6.87 -23.37 -3.76
CA GLN A 123 5.83 -22.86 -4.67
C GLN A 123 4.39 -23.08 -4.17
N THR A 124 4.18 -24.14 -3.38
CA THR A 124 2.89 -24.48 -2.76
C THR A 124 2.66 -23.76 -1.44
N ILE A 125 3.73 -23.27 -0.81
CA ILE A 125 3.71 -22.55 0.47
C ILE A 125 3.47 -21.05 0.25
N LEU A 126 4.11 -20.47 -0.78
CA LEU A 126 4.02 -19.05 -1.10
C LEU A 126 3.31 -18.84 -2.44
N SER A 127 2.14 -18.23 -2.38
CA SER A 127 1.33 -17.88 -3.55
C SER A 127 1.34 -16.37 -3.81
N VAL A 128 1.21 -16.00 -5.09
CA VAL A 128 1.12 -14.60 -5.52
C VAL A 128 -0.36 -14.29 -5.74
N LYS A 129 -0.86 -13.21 -5.12
CA LYS A 129 -2.24 -12.74 -5.31
C LYS A 129 -2.22 -11.35 -5.96
N GLY A 130 -3.06 -11.16 -6.98
CA GLY A 130 -3.21 -9.90 -7.70
C GLY A 130 -3.10 -10.08 -9.22
N ASN A 131 -3.43 -9.02 -9.97
CA ASN A 131 -3.32 -9.01 -11.43
C ASN A 131 -1.84 -8.99 -11.84
N ILE A 132 -1.31 -10.14 -12.24
CA ILE A 132 0.02 -10.36 -12.83
C ILE A 132 0.21 -9.52 -14.11
N ALA A 133 -0.86 -9.00 -14.70
CA ALA A 133 -0.87 -8.17 -15.91
C ALA A 133 -0.14 -6.81 -15.82
N LYS A 134 0.44 -6.44 -14.66
CA LYS A 134 1.33 -5.27 -14.52
C LYS A 134 2.82 -5.64 -14.46
N LEU A 135 3.19 -6.92 -14.60
CA LEU A 135 4.57 -7.34 -14.81
C LEU A 135 4.92 -7.16 -16.29
N ASN A 136 5.08 -5.91 -16.73
CA ASN A 136 5.56 -5.65 -18.09
C ASN A 136 7.00 -6.16 -18.25
N PRO A 137 7.34 -6.81 -19.37
CA PRO A 137 8.74 -7.12 -19.69
C PRO A 137 9.52 -5.83 -19.93
N VAL A 138 10.74 -5.79 -19.38
CA VAL A 138 11.75 -4.74 -19.59
C VAL A 138 11.87 -4.40 -21.09
N PRO A 139 11.71 -3.13 -21.52
CA PRO A 139 12.09 -2.73 -22.87
C PRO A 139 13.60 -2.84 -23.02
N GLN A 140 14.07 -3.61 -24.00
CA GLN A 140 15.48 -3.63 -24.38
C GLN A 140 15.90 -2.24 -24.86
N GLU A 141 16.95 -1.69 -24.25
CA GLU A 141 17.57 -0.46 -24.71
C GLU A 141 18.33 -0.69 -26.02
N SER A 142 17.99 0.07 -27.06
CA SER A 142 18.85 0.36 -28.20
C SER A 142 19.15 1.86 -28.23
N PRO A 143 20.37 2.29 -28.59
CA PRO A 143 20.88 3.61 -28.24
C PRO A 143 20.59 4.65 -29.32
N THR A 144 19.74 5.64 -29.03
CA THR A 144 19.68 6.86 -29.85
C THR A 144 19.41 8.10 -29.01
N ARG A 145 20.37 9.03 -29.09
CA ARG A 145 20.43 10.38 -28.51
C ARG A 145 19.20 11.24 -28.83
N PHE A 146 18.81 12.14 -27.92
CA PHE A 146 18.46 13.59 -28.06
C PHE A 146 18.00 14.08 -26.65
N LEU A 147 18.80 14.82 -25.86
CA LEU A 147 18.99 16.29 -25.76
C LEU A 147 17.79 17.14 -25.26
N PHE A 148 18.07 17.86 -24.16
CA PHE A 148 17.41 19.01 -23.50
C PHE A 148 16.24 18.82 -22.50
N GLY A 149 16.43 19.40 -21.30
CA GLY A 149 15.33 19.89 -20.44
C GLY A 149 15.44 19.51 -18.97
N GLY A 150 16.07 20.36 -18.15
CA GLY A 150 16.16 20.17 -16.70
C GLY A 150 14.91 20.58 -15.91
N LEU A 151 15.00 20.24 -14.61
CA LEU A 151 14.29 20.75 -13.43
C LEU A 151 12.88 20.22 -13.08
N PHE A 152 12.91 19.26 -12.13
CA PHE A 152 11.98 18.97 -11.02
C PHE A 152 10.48 19.24 -11.21
N LYS A 153 9.70 18.15 -11.34
CA LYS A 153 8.28 18.13 -10.94
C LYS A 153 8.08 17.10 -9.83
N SER A 154 7.96 17.58 -8.59
CA SER A 154 7.25 16.87 -7.54
C SER A 154 5.80 16.67 -8.00
N ARG A 155 5.38 15.42 -8.19
CA ARG A 155 3.98 15.07 -8.41
C ARG A 155 3.45 14.43 -7.13
N SER A 156 3.13 15.26 -6.14
CA SER A 156 2.12 14.91 -5.15
C SER A 156 0.77 15.37 -5.69
N PHE A 157 -0.09 14.42 -6.04
CA PHE A 157 -1.49 14.70 -6.36
C PHE A 157 -2.37 13.92 -5.40
N CYS A 158 -2.55 14.45 -4.19
CA CYS A 158 -3.82 14.33 -3.48
C CYS A 158 -4.48 15.71 -3.55
N ASN A 159 -5.29 15.93 -4.57
CA ASN A 159 -6.00 17.19 -4.75
C ASN A 159 -7.29 17.16 -3.90
N PHE A 160 -7.20 17.55 -2.62
CA PHE A 160 -8.38 17.86 -1.81
C PHE A 160 -8.77 19.32 -2.01
N GLY A 161 -9.42 19.60 -3.14
CA GLY A 161 -9.89 20.95 -3.48
C GLY A 161 -11.39 20.95 -3.80
N LEU A 162 -12.17 21.52 -2.87
CA LEU A 162 -13.35 22.39 -3.04
C LEU A 162 -14.42 22.08 -1.98
N VAL A 163 -14.41 22.84 -0.89
CA VAL A 163 -15.54 22.95 0.03
C VAL A 163 -16.49 24.01 -0.53
N ARG A 164 -17.66 23.59 -1.00
CA ARG A 164 -18.82 24.48 -1.11
C ARG A 164 -19.50 24.54 0.25
N SER A 165 -19.44 25.70 0.88
CA SER A 165 -20.28 26.03 2.03
C SER A 165 -21.69 26.33 1.52
N TYR A 166 -22.69 25.61 2.01
CA TYR A 166 -24.06 26.13 2.02
C TYR A 166 -24.41 26.50 3.45
N SER A 167 -24.85 27.75 3.60
CA SER A 167 -25.41 28.33 4.83
C SER A 167 -26.72 27.67 5.22
#